data_AF-A0A7S1C929-F1
#
_entry.id   AF-A0A7S1C929-F1
#
_cell.length_a   1.000
_cell.length_b   1.000
_cell.length_c   1.000
_cell.angle_alpha   90.00
_cell.angle_beta   90.00
_cell.angle_gamma   90.00
#
_symmetry.space_group_name_H-M   'P 1'
#
loop_
_entity.id
_entity.type
_entity.pdbx_description
1 polymer ?
#
loop_
_entity_poly.entity_id
_entity_poly.type
_entity_poly.pdbx_seq_one_letter_code
_entity_poly.pdbx_strand_id
1 'polypeptide(L)'
;AVSSMSAVPVSLGRCIAIGETLTVTVTAAGSETGLLLSPASRFNDEVIISPWVDAADGTYSFTHVVFEGEQNWRENEVPLSLVVRDGAMAVESAVLTWPAGAAAACGDGIRPTALFDSTPPTFTRESAAEFGLTCSEVGCRYEYAVDNETTWQQIVDVGGGADDDESQPAVSTLPPATVLAASPRRFSNTTTATFHVVALGSGVAVRDVECRLDTAVQSSPIGDDNGVLAYEDLTQGEHTVQCNAPGDPSPLVYTWFVDLQPPEVSIVDGPTRTPDGAVVVA
;
A
#
# COMPACT_ATOMS: atom_id res chain seq x y z
N ALA A 1 22.27 7.56 -39.89
CA ALA A 1 22.25 6.59 -38.76
C ALA A 1 22.51 7.31 -37.44
N VAL A 2 21.86 6.95 -36.33
CA VAL A 2 22.01 7.68 -35.05
C VAL A 2 23.42 7.48 -34.47
N SER A 3 24.05 8.58 -34.06
CA SER A 3 25.41 8.63 -33.50
C SER A 3 25.45 8.70 -31.98
N SER A 4 24.43 9.30 -31.36
CA SER A 4 24.28 9.35 -29.91
C SER A 4 22.83 9.63 -29.51
N MET A 5 22.48 9.25 -28.29
CA MET A 5 21.23 9.62 -27.64
C MET A 5 21.54 10.08 -26.21
N SER A 6 20.80 11.06 -25.73
CA SER A 6 20.90 11.58 -24.37
C SER A 6 19.53 11.97 -23.86
N ALA A 7 19.28 11.75 -22.58
CA ALA A 7 18.05 12.15 -21.92
C ALA A 7 18.48 13.03 -20.76
N VAL A 8 17.79 14.15 -20.64
CA VAL A 8 18.03 15.07 -19.54
C VAL A 8 16.76 15.09 -18.71
N PRO A 9 16.78 14.53 -17.49
CA PRO A 9 15.69 14.76 -16.56
C PRO A 9 15.61 16.26 -16.26
N VAL A 10 14.40 16.82 -16.24
CA VAL A 10 14.20 18.24 -15.89
C VAL A 10 14.50 18.52 -14.43
N SER A 11 14.48 17.47 -13.60
CA SER A 11 14.80 17.49 -12.17
C SER A 11 16.24 17.03 -11.96
N LEU A 12 17.12 17.92 -11.48
CA LEU A 12 18.51 17.59 -11.20
C LEU A 12 18.61 16.83 -9.87
N GLY A 13 19.15 15.61 -9.92
CA GLY A 13 19.54 14.83 -8.73
C GLY A 13 18.49 13.88 -8.17
N ARG A 14 17.40 13.60 -8.90
CA ARG A 14 16.44 12.52 -8.58
C ARG A 14 15.88 11.89 -9.86
N CYS A 15 15.34 10.68 -9.75
CA CYS A 15 14.52 10.07 -10.79
C CYS A 15 13.31 10.94 -11.14
N ILE A 16 12.95 10.91 -12.41
CA ILE A 16 11.80 11.65 -12.91
C ILE A 16 10.51 11.01 -12.38
N ALA A 17 9.65 11.79 -11.73
CA ALA A 17 8.43 11.29 -11.10
C ALA A 17 7.20 11.41 -12.01
N ILE A 18 6.10 10.74 -11.66
CA ILE A 18 4.80 10.87 -12.34
C ILE A 18 4.43 12.34 -12.57
N GLY A 19 4.09 12.67 -13.81
CA GLY A 19 3.71 14.01 -14.26
C GLY A 19 4.90 14.89 -14.68
N GLU A 20 6.14 14.49 -14.38
CA GLU A 20 7.33 15.16 -14.89
C GLU A 20 7.65 14.71 -16.33
N THR A 21 8.36 15.55 -17.07
CA THR A 21 8.61 15.37 -18.51
C THR A 21 10.06 15.05 -18.81
N LEU A 22 10.40 13.87 -19.33
CA LEU A 22 11.74 13.56 -19.80
C LEU A 22 11.92 14.10 -21.22
N THR A 23 12.96 14.89 -21.46
CA THR A 23 13.33 15.26 -22.84
C THR A 23 14.41 14.31 -23.35
N VAL A 24 14.12 13.63 -24.46
CA VAL A 24 15.07 12.77 -25.15
C VAL A 24 15.61 13.52 -26.36
N THR A 25 16.94 13.56 -26.47
CA THR A 25 17.67 14.14 -27.59
C THR A 25 18.40 13.03 -28.34
N VAL A 26 18.27 13.04 -29.66
CA VAL A 26 18.86 12.05 -30.57
C VAL A 26 19.71 12.80 -31.58
N THR A 27 20.96 12.40 -31.76
CA THR A 27 21.89 13.03 -32.71
C THR A 27 22.19 12.06 -33.86
N ALA A 28 21.87 12.47 -35.08
CA ALA A 28 22.18 11.71 -36.28
C ALA A 28 23.66 11.88 -36.68
N ALA A 29 24.29 10.78 -37.09
CA ALA A 29 25.64 10.79 -37.63
C ALA A 29 25.70 11.66 -38.89
N GLY A 30 26.75 12.46 -39.01
CA GLY A 30 26.95 13.33 -40.17
C GLY A 30 25.95 14.49 -40.29
N SER A 31 25.24 14.82 -39.20
CA SER A 31 24.23 15.89 -39.17
C SER A 31 23.10 15.70 -40.19
N GLU A 32 22.68 14.45 -40.37
CA GLU A 32 21.55 14.08 -41.24
C GLU A 32 20.24 14.71 -40.73
N THR A 33 19.53 15.41 -41.64
CA THR A 33 18.24 16.09 -41.36
C THR A 33 17.08 15.40 -42.08
N GLY A 34 15.83 15.61 -41.65
CA GLY A 34 14.62 15.05 -42.26
C GLY A 34 14.29 13.61 -41.85
N LEU A 35 14.91 13.07 -40.79
CA LEU A 35 14.58 11.75 -40.27
C LEU A 35 13.19 11.73 -39.63
N LEU A 36 12.45 10.66 -39.90
CA LEU A 36 11.10 10.43 -39.38
C LEU A 36 11.11 9.34 -38.31
N LEU A 37 10.36 9.56 -37.23
CA LEU A 37 10.12 8.56 -36.21
C LEU A 37 9.07 7.55 -36.69
N SER A 38 9.38 6.26 -36.65
CA SER A 38 8.42 5.21 -36.99
C SER A 38 7.42 5.01 -35.84
N PRO A 39 6.13 4.70 -36.14
CA PRO A 39 5.16 4.24 -35.15
C PRO A 39 5.54 2.94 -34.44
N ALA A 40 6.59 2.24 -34.88
CA ALA A 40 7.16 1.08 -34.19
C ALA A 40 8.06 1.47 -33.00
N SER A 41 8.39 2.75 -32.84
CA SER A 41 9.20 3.24 -31.72
C SER A 41 8.42 3.17 -30.41
N ARG A 42 9.10 2.80 -29.32
CA ARG A 42 8.53 2.63 -27.99
C ARG A 42 9.36 3.32 -26.91
N PHE A 43 8.69 3.90 -25.93
CA PHE A 43 9.26 4.27 -24.64
C PHE A 43 8.52 3.46 -23.57
N ASN A 44 9.23 2.68 -22.76
CA ASN A 44 8.66 1.80 -21.75
C ASN A 44 7.53 0.90 -22.29
N ASP A 45 7.77 0.28 -23.45
CA ASP A 45 6.82 -0.53 -24.23
C ASP A 45 5.60 0.22 -24.79
N GLU A 46 5.49 1.53 -24.56
CA GLU A 46 4.39 2.38 -25.04
C GLU A 46 4.75 3.19 -26.29
N VAL A 47 3.74 3.49 -27.11
CA VAL A 47 3.94 4.24 -28.36
C VAL A 47 4.33 5.69 -28.05
N ILE A 48 5.40 6.17 -28.67
CA ILE A 48 5.79 7.58 -28.58
C ILE A 48 4.80 8.43 -29.36
N ILE A 49 4.00 9.22 -28.65
CA ILE A 49 2.96 10.10 -29.22
C ILE A 49 3.36 11.59 -29.25
N SER A 50 4.43 11.95 -28.55
CA SER A 50 4.93 13.32 -28.55
C SER A 50 5.49 13.73 -29.92
N PRO A 51 5.44 15.02 -30.28
CA PRO A 51 6.04 15.50 -31.52
C PRO A 51 7.52 15.13 -31.62
N TRP A 52 7.90 14.55 -32.76
CA TRP A 52 9.29 14.37 -33.15
C TRP A 52 9.77 15.67 -33.81
N VAL A 53 10.66 16.39 -33.12
CA VAL A 53 11.14 17.72 -33.52
C VAL A 53 12.52 17.58 -34.15
N ASP A 54 12.67 18.05 -35.39
CA ASP A 54 13.96 18.18 -36.09
C ASP A 54 14.50 19.60 -35.93
N ALA A 55 15.69 19.76 -35.34
CA ALA A 55 16.35 21.06 -35.18
C ALA A 55 17.08 21.53 -36.46
N ALA A 56 17.08 20.71 -37.52
CA ALA A 56 17.75 20.93 -38.80
C ALA A 56 19.29 21.04 -38.71
N ASP A 57 19.89 20.53 -37.64
CA ASP A 57 21.35 20.46 -37.42
C ASP A 57 21.85 19.02 -37.19
N GLY A 58 20.97 18.04 -37.40
CA GLY A 58 21.20 16.64 -37.06
C GLY A 58 20.73 16.25 -35.66
N THR A 59 20.17 17.18 -34.90
CA THR A 59 19.59 16.93 -33.58
C THR A 59 18.09 16.82 -33.68
N TYR A 60 17.56 15.81 -33.00
CA TYR A 60 16.14 15.54 -32.87
C TYR A 60 15.75 15.48 -31.41
N SER A 61 14.50 15.82 -31.11
CA SER A 61 13.99 15.66 -29.76
C SER A 61 12.52 15.25 -29.73
N PHE A 62 12.17 14.57 -28.65
CA PHE A 62 10.79 14.31 -28.25
C PHE A 62 10.74 14.26 -26.72
N THR A 63 9.53 14.25 -26.17
CA THR A 63 9.31 14.29 -24.72
C THR A 63 8.45 13.12 -24.26
N HIS A 64 8.82 12.48 -23.16
CA HIS A 64 7.99 11.48 -22.49
C HIS A 64 7.50 12.05 -21.17
N VAL A 65 6.19 11.99 -20.89
CA VAL A 65 5.66 12.36 -19.57
C VAL A 65 5.48 11.07 -18.79
N VAL A 66 6.12 10.96 -17.64
CA VAL A 66 5.96 9.78 -16.77
C VAL A 66 4.53 9.74 -16.28
N PHE A 67 3.85 8.60 -16.39
CA PHE A 67 2.48 8.45 -15.92
C PHE A 67 2.31 7.25 -14.99
N GLU A 68 1.20 7.25 -14.27
CA GLU A 68 0.91 6.25 -13.25
C GLU A 68 0.72 4.86 -13.85
N GLY A 69 1.42 3.88 -13.27
CA GLY A 69 1.39 2.48 -13.69
C GLY A 69 2.49 2.09 -14.68
N GLU A 70 3.33 3.03 -15.12
CA GLU A 70 4.54 2.72 -15.88
C GLU A 70 5.52 1.91 -15.03
N GLN A 71 6.27 0.99 -15.66
CA GLN A 71 7.36 0.30 -14.96
C GLN A 71 8.46 1.31 -14.63
N ASN A 72 9.03 1.20 -13.44
CA ASN A 72 10.19 2.01 -13.05
C ASN A 72 11.41 1.59 -13.87
N TRP A 73 12.28 2.56 -14.17
CA TRP A 73 13.55 2.29 -14.85
C TRP A 73 14.72 2.94 -14.12
N ARG A 74 15.83 2.20 -14.08
CA ARG A 74 17.03 2.58 -13.34
C ARG A 74 17.85 3.64 -14.08
N GLU A 75 18.81 4.19 -13.34
CA GLU A 75 19.78 5.12 -13.90
C GLU A 75 20.53 4.46 -15.07
N ASN A 76 20.54 5.14 -16.21
CA ASN A 76 21.15 4.66 -17.47
C ASN A 76 20.41 3.49 -18.15
N GLU A 77 19.26 3.06 -17.63
CA GLU A 77 18.43 2.00 -18.20
C GLU A 77 17.15 2.56 -18.83
N VAL A 78 17.22 3.71 -19.50
CA VAL A 78 16.06 4.32 -20.16
C VAL A 78 15.46 3.32 -21.17
N PRO A 79 14.21 2.85 -20.98
CA PRO A 79 13.62 1.77 -21.77
C PRO A 79 13.15 2.30 -23.13
N LEU A 80 14.10 2.63 -23.99
CA LEU A 80 13.87 3.29 -25.28
C LEU A 80 14.23 2.36 -26.43
N SER A 81 13.28 2.19 -27.34
CA SER A 81 13.44 1.49 -28.62
C SER A 81 13.01 2.41 -29.74
N LEU A 82 13.97 2.94 -30.50
CA LEU A 82 13.67 3.83 -31.63
C LEU A 82 13.81 3.10 -32.96
N VAL A 83 12.84 3.34 -33.84
CA VAL A 83 12.93 2.97 -35.24
C VAL A 83 12.79 4.27 -36.03
N VAL A 84 13.89 4.71 -36.66
CA VAL A 84 13.90 5.93 -37.48
C VAL A 84 14.00 5.59 -38.95
N ARG A 85 13.38 6.40 -39.80
CA ARG A 85 13.36 6.24 -41.25
C ARG A 85 13.97 7.47 -41.91
N ASP A 86 14.81 7.25 -42.90
CA ASP A 86 15.15 8.30 -43.85
C ASP A 86 13.94 8.52 -44.78
N GLY A 87 13.45 9.76 -44.82
CA GLY A 87 12.33 10.18 -45.65
C GLY A 87 12.53 9.88 -47.15
N ALA A 88 13.77 9.70 -47.62
CA ALA A 88 14.08 9.39 -49.00
C ALA A 88 14.07 7.88 -49.34
N MET A 89 14.27 6.98 -48.35
CA MET A 89 14.54 5.56 -48.63
C MET A 89 13.46 4.57 -48.20
N ALA A 90 12.42 4.98 -47.47
CA ALA A 90 11.31 4.12 -46.99
C ALA A 90 11.70 2.86 -46.17
N VAL A 91 13.00 2.60 -45.95
CA VAL A 91 13.50 1.49 -45.14
C VAL A 91 13.61 1.92 -43.68
N GLU A 92 13.11 1.09 -42.76
CA GLU A 92 13.30 1.27 -41.33
C GLU A 92 14.74 1.00 -40.94
N SER A 93 15.31 1.86 -40.10
CA SER A 93 16.55 1.53 -39.39
C SER A 93 16.32 0.33 -38.49
N ALA A 94 17.38 -0.42 -38.18
CA ALA A 94 17.36 -1.38 -37.09
C ALA A 94 16.98 -0.68 -35.77
N VAL A 95 16.38 -1.43 -34.84
CA VAL A 95 16.03 -0.91 -33.50
C VAL A 95 17.27 -0.31 -32.84
N LEU A 96 17.18 0.96 -32.49
CA LEU A 96 18.21 1.70 -31.76
C LEU A 96 17.82 1.71 -30.29
N THR A 97 18.74 1.25 -29.44
CA THR A 97 18.56 1.20 -27.98
C THR A 97 19.37 2.28 -27.30
N TRP A 98 19.00 2.62 -26.08
CA TRP A 98 19.76 3.57 -25.25
C TRP A 98 21.26 3.20 -25.18
N PRO A 99 22.20 4.14 -25.37
CA PRO A 99 23.61 3.84 -25.29
C PRO A 99 24.03 3.64 -23.83
N ALA A 100 24.84 2.61 -23.56
CA ALA A 100 25.48 2.45 -22.26
C ALA A 100 26.39 3.66 -21.95
N GLY A 101 26.22 4.26 -20.76
CA GLY A 101 26.99 5.43 -20.32
C GLY A 101 26.56 6.77 -20.94
N ALA A 102 25.42 6.82 -21.64
CA ALA A 102 24.74 8.08 -21.94
C ALA A 102 24.33 8.79 -20.65
N ALA A 103 23.94 10.07 -20.73
CA ALA A 103 23.52 10.85 -19.57
C ALA A 103 22.52 10.08 -18.71
N ALA A 104 22.83 10.03 -17.41
CA ALA A 104 22.03 9.35 -16.40
C ALA A 104 20.60 9.91 -16.35
N ALA A 105 19.65 9.00 -16.54
CA ALA A 105 18.24 9.23 -16.27
C ALA A 105 17.65 7.95 -15.70
N CYS A 106 16.76 8.11 -14.73
CA CYS A 106 15.92 7.08 -14.14
C CYS A 106 14.51 7.65 -14.02
N GLY A 107 13.50 6.79 -13.91
CA GLY A 107 12.11 7.23 -13.78
C GLY A 107 11.26 6.32 -12.94
N ASP A 108 10.29 6.95 -12.32
CA ASP A 108 9.40 6.38 -11.33
C ASP A 108 7.95 6.63 -11.73
N GLY A 109 7.32 5.57 -12.25
CA GLY A 109 5.95 5.55 -12.73
C GLY A 109 4.95 5.02 -11.70
N ILE A 110 5.40 4.72 -10.49
CA ILE A 110 4.58 4.13 -9.44
C ILE A 110 4.40 5.16 -8.33
N ARG A 111 3.18 5.30 -7.81
CA ARG A 111 2.97 6.17 -6.64
C ARG A 111 3.35 5.42 -5.36
N PRO A 112 4.02 6.08 -4.41
CA PRO A 112 4.17 5.53 -3.09
C PRO A 112 2.79 5.31 -2.46
N THR A 113 2.57 4.12 -1.94
CA THR A 113 1.39 3.77 -1.15
C THR A 113 1.73 3.86 0.32
N ALA A 114 0.98 4.68 1.06
CA ALA A 114 1.06 4.76 2.52
C ALA A 114 -0.06 3.93 3.15
N LEU A 115 0.26 3.13 4.16
CA LEU A 115 -0.69 2.29 4.90
C LEU A 115 -0.46 2.42 6.40
N PHE A 116 -1.54 2.32 7.17
CA PHE A 116 -1.44 2.07 8.61
C PHE A 116 -1.01 0.62 8.83
N ASP A 117 0.14 0.42 9.44
CA ASP A 117 0.58 -0.92 9.87
C ASP A 117 0.10 -1.24 11.30
N SER A 118 -0.23 -0.20 12.06
CA SER A 118 -0.75 -0.29 13.41
C SER A 118 -1.63 0.92 13.70
N THR A 119 -2.78 0.64 14.30
CA THR A 119 -3.68 1.68 14.79
C THR A 119 -3.76 1.60 16.30
N PRO A 120 -3.87 2.74 16.99
CA PRO A 120 -4.04 2.76 18.42
C PRO A 120 -5.40 2.13 18.78
N PRO A 121 -5.54 1.59 20.00
CA PRO A 121 -6.80 1.02 20.45
C PRO A 121 -7.96 2.00 20.29
N THR A 122 -9.10 1.52 19.78
CA THR A 122 -10.32 2.33 19.58
C THR A 122 -10.87 2.96 20.86
N PHE A 123 -10.49 2.44 22.02
CA PHE A 123 -10.71 3.06 23.33
C PHE A 123 -9.44 2.98 24.17
N THR A 124 -8.94 4.13 24.61
CA THR A 124 -7.77 4.24 25.47
C THR A 124 -8.00 5.25 26.59
N ARG A 125 -7.34 5.04 27.73
CA ARG A 125 -7.21 6.04 28.81
C ARG A 125 -5.91 6.84 28.68
N GLU A 126 -5.09 6.52 27.68
CA GLU A 126 -3.88 7.25 27.36
C GLU A 126 -4.22 8.63 26.80
N SER A 127 -3.43 9.63 27.18
CA SER A 127 -3.53 10.98 26.61
C SER A 127 -2.82 11.11 25.26
N ALA A 128 -2.28 10.02 24.74
CA ALA A 128 -1.59 9.93 23.46
C ALA A 128 -2.04 8.67 22.70
N ALA A 129 -2.05 8.77 21.37
CA ALA A 129 -2.39 7.68 20.47
C ALA A 129 -1.25 7.56 19.45
N GLU A 130 -0.67 6.37 19.35
CA GLU A 130 0.39 6.08 18.38
C GLU A 130 -0.19 5.32 17.20
N PHE A 131 0.15 5.79 16.00
CA PHE A 131 -0.14 5.13 14.74
C PHE A 131 1.19 4.74 14.12
N GLY A 132 1.31 3.51 13.67
CA GLY A 132 2.42 3.11 12.82
C GLY A 132 2.01 3.22 11.37
N LEU A 133 2.96 3.69 10.57
CA LEU A 133 2.79 3.99 9.16
C LEU A 133 3.93 3.34 8.41
N THR A 134 3.59 2.72 7.30
CA THR A 134 4.55 2.22 6.33
C THR A 134 4.35 2.93 5.01
N CYS A 135 5.41 3.00 4.23
CA CYS A 135 5.35 3.40 2.84
C CYS A 135 5.94 2.29 1.96
N SER A 136 5.49 2.23 0.72
CA SER A 136 6.09 1.35 -0.28
C SER A 136 7.47 1.80 -0.77
N GLU A 137 7.92 3.02 -0.43
CA GLU A 137 9.18 3.62 -0.88
C GLU A 137 9.92 4.30 0.27
N VAL A 138 11.25 4.38 0.20
CA VAL A 138 12.04 5.16 1.16
C VAL A 138 11.91 6.66 0.82
N GLY A 139 11.96 7.51 1.84
CA GLY A 139 11.82 8.96 1.66
C GLY A 139 10.39 9.49 1.54
N CYS A 140 9.35 8.66 1.71
CA CYS A 140 7.98 9.13 1.77
C CYS A 140 7.78 10.24 2.81
N ARG A 141 7.19 11.34 2.37
CA ARG A 141 6.79 12.45 3.25
C ARG A 141 5.30 12.36 3.51
N TYR A 142 4.96 12.28 4.79
CA TYR A 142 3.57 12.23 5.23
C TYR A 142 3.11 13.63 5.63
N GLU A 143 2.00 14.09 5.06
CA GLU A 143 1.26 15.23 5.57
C GLU A 143 -0.02 14.73 6.24
N TYR A 144 -0.28 15.22 7.46
CA TYR A 144 -1.41 14.80 8.27
C TYR A 144 -2.32 15.99 8.51
N ALA A 145 -3.61 15.82 8.25
CA ALA A 145 -4.65 16.75 8.66
C ALA A 145 -5.65 16.02 9.57
N VAL A 146 -5.99 16.65 10.69
CA VAL A 146 -7.11 16.24 11.53
C VAL A 146 -8.28 17.14 11.17
N ASP A 147 -9.16 16.66 10.29
CA ASP A 147 -10.39 17.38 9.97
C ASP A 147 -11.45 17.03 11.02
N ASN A 148 -11.85 18.04 11.82
CA ASN A 148 -13.00 17.97 12.73
C ASN A 148 -13.08 16.70 13.62
N GLU A 149 -11.95 16.30 14.22
CA GLU A 149 -11.85 15.27 15.27
C GLU A 149 -12.35 13.84 14.92
N THR A 150 -12.76 13.55 13.68
CA THR A 150 -13.46 12.28 13.37
C THR A 150 -13.03 11.58 12.09
N THR A 151 -12.26 12.20 11.20
CA THR A 151 -11.77 11.53 9.98
C THR A 151 -10.33 11.89 9.68
N TRP A 152 -9.48 10.88 9.58
CA TRP A 152 -8.14 10.98 9.03
C TRP A 152 -8.24 11.05 7.50
N GLN A 153 -7.74 12.11 6.88
CA GLN A 153 -7.57 12.15 5.43
C GLN A 153 -6.08 12.06 5.07
N GLN A 154 -5.77 11.02 4.31
CA GLN A 154 -4.48 10.79 3.68
C GLN A 154 -4.31 11.78 2.53
N ILE A 155 -3.29 12.64 2.58
CA ILE A 155 -2.78 13.33 1.40
C ILE A 155 -1.33 12.87 1.22
N VAL A 156 -1.13 12.02 0.22
CA VAL A 156 0.20 11.59 -0.23
C VAL A 156 0.80 12.75 -1.02
N ASP A 157 1.95 13.27 -0.58
CA ASP A 157 2.71 14.24 -1.37
C ASP A 157 3.19 13.57 -2.67
N VAL A 158 2.95 14.22 -3.81
CA VAL A 158 3.04 13.69 -5.18
C VAL A 158 4.48 13.70 -5.70
N GLY A 159 5.45 13.56 -4.80
CA GLY A 159 6.87 13.56 -5.12
C GLY A 159 7.49 12.24 -4.75
N GLY A 160 7.38 11.24 -5.63
CA GLY A 160 8.20 10.02 -5.59
C GLY A 160 9.65 10.42 -5.31
N GLY A 161 10.15 9.95 -4.17
CA GLY A 161 11.53 10.09 -3.76
C GLY A 161 12.33 9.06 -4.54
N ALA A 162 13.40 9.49 -5.20
CA ALA A 162 14.28 8.57 -5.87
C ALA A 162 15.13 7.83 -4.83
N ASP A 163 14.91 6.54 -4.70
CA ASP A 163 15.81 5.67 -3.94
C ASP A 163 17.00 5.28 -4.82
N ASP A 164 18.15 5.88 -4.53
CA ASP A 164 19.46 5.57 -5.08
C ASP A 164 20.26 4.63 -4.17
N ASP A 165 19.82 3.39 -3.95
CA ASP A 165 20.71 2.29 -3.55
C ASP A 165 20.03 0.90 -3.70
N GLU A 166 20.19 0.24 -4.84
CA GLU A 166 19.70 -1.13 -5.05
C GLU A 166 20.86 -2.15 -5.13
N SER A 167 21.53 -2.38 -4.00
CA SER A 167 22.39 -3.56 -3.83
C SER A 167 21.64 -4.82 -3.32
N GLN A 168 20.30 -4.90 -3.43
CA GLN A 168 19.52 -6.11 -3.17
C GLN A 168 18.23 -6.15 -4.02
N PRO A 169 17.85 -7.27 -4.68
CA PRO A 169 16.51 -7.42 -5.22
C PRO A 169 15.57 -7.73 -4.05
N ALA A 170 15.06 -6.71 -3.38
CA ALA A 170 13.98 -6.92 -2.44
C ALA A 170 12.67 -6.90 -3.21
N VAL A 171 12.20 -8.08 -3.64
CA VAL A 171 10.74 -8.27 -3.73
C VAL A 171 10.26 -8.07 -2.29
N SER A 172 9.75 -6.88 -1.98
CA SER A 172 9.23 -6.55 -0.66
C SER A 172 7.93 -7.33 -0.46
N THR A 173 8.06 -8.56 0.00
CA THR A 173 6.92 -9.35 0.46
C THR A 173 6.70 -9.03 1.92
N LEU A 174 5.64 -8.29 2.25
CA LEU A 174 5.16 -8.22 3.63
C LEU A 174 4.72 -9.63 4.05
N PRO A 175 5.20 -10.16 5.19
CA PRO A 175 4.70 -11.42 5.69
C PRO A 175 3.19 -11.29 5.98
N PRO A 176 2.44 -12.38 5.89
CA PRO A 176 1.04 -12.39 6.30
C PRO A 176 0.86 -11.83 7.72
N ALA A 177 -0.21 -11.08 7.94
CA ALA A 177 -0.59 -10.58 9.26
C ALA A 177 -2.08 -10.85 9.50
N THR A 178 -2.39 -11.46 10.64
CA THR A 178 -3.76 -11.74 11.08
C THR A 178 -4.29 -10.58 11.91
N VAL A 179 -5.43 -10.03 11.54
CA VAL A 179 -6.05 -8.84 12.14
C VAL A 179 -7.46 -9.17 12.63
N LEU A 180 -7.79 -8.67 13.81
CA LEU A 180 -9.13 -8.75 14.38
C LEU A 180 -9.96 -7.53 13.98
N ALA A 181 -10.86 -7.68 13.02
CA ALA A 181 -11.71 -6.62 12.51
C ALA A 181 -12.97 -6.40 13.37
N ALA A 182 -13.50 -7.48 13.98
CA ALA A 182 -14.61 -7.40 14.93
C ALA A 182 -14.51 -8.52 15.98
N SER A 183 -15.00 -8.25 17.20
CA SER A 183 -15.00 -9.22 18.30
C SER A 183 -16.19 -9.02 19.23
N PRO A 184 -16.57 -10.04 20.03
CA PRO A 184 -17.48 -9.87 21.15
C PRO A 184 -16.88 -8.92 22.20
N ARG A 185 -17.76 -8.38 23.05
CA ARG A 185 -17.30 -7.63 24.23
C ARG A 185 -16.43 -8.52 25.11
N ARG A 186 -15.39 -7.91 25.69
CA ARG A 186 -14.47 -8.60 26.62
C ARG A 186 -15.18 -9.27 27.80
N PHE A 187 -16.32 -8.73 28.23
CA PHE A 187 -17.25 -9.39 29.14
C PHE A 187 -18.59 -9.55 28.42
N SER A 188 -19.06 -10.78 28.32
CA SER A 188 -20.34 -11.11 27.71
C SER A 188 -21.18 -11.94 28.66
N ASN A 189 -22.50 -11.80 28.60
CA ASN A 189 -23.45 -12.68 29.28
C ASN A 189 -24.13 -13.67 28.32
N THR A 190 -23.53 -13.88 27.13
CA THR A 190 -24.00 -14.81 26.11
C THR A 190 -23.06 -16.01 26.00
N THR A 191 -23.61 -17.17 25.65
CA THR A 191 -22.86 -18.40 25.35
C THR A 191 -22.42 -18.48 23.90
N THR A 192 -22.55 -17.39 23.15
CA THR A 192 -22.15 -17.27 21.75
C THR A 192 -21.18 -16.12 21.57
N ALA A 193 -20.25 -16.27 20.62
CA ALA A 193 -19.27 -15.26 20.25
C ALA A 193 -19.09 -15.25 18.73
N THR A 194 -19.08 -14.07 18.13
CA THR A 194 -18.78 -13.89 16.71
C THR A 194 -17.60 -12.95 16.56
N PHE A 195 -16.65 -13.34 15.71
CA PHE A 195 -15.47 -12.59 15.36
C PHE A 195 -15.44 -12.35 13.85
N HIS A 196 -14.81 -11.26 13.45
CA HIS A 196 -14.40 -11.02 12.07
C HIS A 196 -12.89 -10.90 12.04
N VAL A 197 -12.22 -11.83 11.36
CA VAL A 197 -10.77 -11.95 11.28
C VAL A 197 -10.36 -11.88 9.82
N VAL A 198 -9.31 -11.11 9.55
CA VAL A 198 -8.77 -10.90 8.21
C VAL A 198 -7.29 -11.24 8.25
N ALA A 199 -6.76 -11.88 7.21
CA ALA A 199 -5.32 -12.00 7.04
C ALA A 199 -4.88 -11.45 5.68
N LEU A 200 -3.82 -10.64 5.69
CA LEU A 200 -3.29 -9.98 4.50
C LEU A 200 -1.78 -10.20 4.44
N GLY A 201 -1.27 -10.55 3.27
CA GLY A 201 0.17 -10.59 2.98
C GLY A 201 0.41 -9.81 1.70
N SER A 202 1.27 -8.79 1.74
CA SER A 202 1.55 -7.92 0.58
C SER A 202 0.28 -7.37 -0.11
N GLY A 203 -0.73 -6.99 0.69
CA GLY A 203 -2.02 -6.47 0.21
C GLY A 203 -2.99 -7.53 -0.35
N VAL A 204 -2.62 -8.80 -0.38
CA VAL A 204 -3.45 -9.90 -0.86
C VAL A 204 -4.04 -10.68 0.32
N ALA A 205 -5.32 -11.03 0.22
CA ALA A 205 -6.01 -11.85 1.23
C ALA A 205 -5.37 -13.25 1.33
N VAL A 206 -4.96 -13.61 2.56
CA VAL A 206 -4.46 -14.94 2.89
C VAL A 206 -5.63 -15.80 3.35
N ARG A 207 -5.84 -16.94 2.69
CA ARG A 207 -7.03 -17.79 2.90
C ARG A 207 -6.78 -18.96 3.85
N ASP A 208 -5.51 -19.34 4.05
CA ASP A 208 -5.11 -20.47 4.88
C ASP A 208 -4.92 -20.10 6.36
N VAL A 209 -5.82 -19.29 6.92
CA VAL A 209 -5.74 -18.89 8.34
C VAL A 209 -6.34 -19.98 9.22
N GLU A 210 -5.59 -20.42 10.22
CA GLU A 210 -6.04 -21.38 11.22
C GLU A 210 -6.39 -20.67 12.52
N CYS A 211 -7.61 -20.87 13.03
CA CYS A 211 -8.01 -20.40 14.35
C CYS A 211 -8.22 -21.53 15.35
N ARG A 212 -8.05 -21.25 16.64
CA ARG A 212 -8.25 -22.18 17.76
C ARG A 212 -8.97 -21.47 18.90
N LEU A 213 -9.88 -22.17 19.57
CA LEU A 213 -10.55 -21.71 20.78
C LEU A 213 -9.96 -22.45 21.99
N ASP A 214 -9.50 -21.68 22.97
CA ASP A 214 -8.85 -22.07 24.22
C ASP A 214 -7.60 -22.93 23.99
N THR A 215 -7.83 -24.22 23.76
CA THR A 215 -6.81 -25.22 23.43
C THR A 215 -7.33 -26.27 22.42
N ALA A 216 -8.62 -26.22 22.09
CA ALA A 216 -9.23 -27.12 21.12
C ALA A 216 -8.94 -26.63 19.70
N VAL A 217 -8.38 -27.53 18.88
CA VAL A 217 -8.21 -27.25 17.45
C VAL A 217 -9.59 -27.35 16.80
N GLN A 218 -10.23 -26.21 16.60
CA GLN A 218 -11.37 -26.09 15.70
C GLN A 218 -10.85 -25.41 14.44
N SER A 219 -10.33 -26.20 13.50
CA SER A 219 -9.89 -25.67 12.21
C SER A 219 -11.11 -25.28 11.38
N SER A 220 -11.56 -24.04 11.50
CA SER A 220 -12.39 -23.42 10.48
C SER A 220 -11.46 -22.56 9.63
N PRO A 221 -11.13 -22.96 8.39
CA PRO A 221 -10.41 -22.07 7.50
C PRO A 221 -11.28 -20.84 7.27
N ILE A 222 -10.75 -19.65 7.58
CA ILE A 222 -11.45 -18.36 7.46
C ILE A 222 -11.92 -18.07 6.01
N GLY A 223 -11.43 -18.86 5.05
CA GLY A 223 -11.62 -18.68 3.62
C GLY A 223 -13.04 -18.84 3.07
N ASP A 224 -13.99 -19.47 3.79
CA ASP A 224 -15.33 -19.78 3.27
C ASP A 224 -16.41 -18.72 3.57
N ASP A 225 -16.35 -18.02 4.71
CA ASP A 225 -17.35 -17.01 5.11
C ASP A 225 -16.76 -15.59 5.31
N ASN A 226 -15.89 -15.15 4.39
CA ASN A 226 -15.40 -13.77 4.34
C ASN A 226 -14.75 -13.23 5.64
N GLY A 227 -14.17 -14.08 6.48
CA GLY A 227 -13.58 -13.64 7.74
C GLY A 227 -14.35 -13.97 9.00
N VAL A 228 -15.57 -14.50 8.89
CA VAL A 228 -16.46 -14.66 10.05
C VAL A 228 -16.16 -15.96 10.80
N LEU A 229 -15.98 -15.86 12.12
CA LEU A 229 -15.82 -17.01 13.02
C LEU A 229 -16.92 -16.92 14.07
N ALA A 230 -17.67 -18.01 14.23
CA ALA A 230 -18.72 -18.10 15.23
C ALA A 230 -18.45 -19.28 16.18
N TYR A 231 -18.56 -19.02 17.47
CA TYR A 231 -18.51 -20.03 18.52
C TYR A 231 -19.83 -20.05 19.26
N GLU A 232 -20.30 -21.26 19.54
CA GLU A 232 -21.52 -21.55 20.27
C GLU A 232 -21.17 -22.37 21.52
N ASP A 233 -22.13 -22.53 22.41
CA ASP A 233 -22.00 -23.36 23.63
C ASP A 233 -20.81 -22.99 24.54
N LEU A 234 -20.42 -21.71 24.56
CA LEU A 234 -19.36 -21.19 25.43
C LEU A 234 -19.78 -21.30 26.90
N THR A 235 -18.86 -21.75 27.74
CA THR A 235 -19.07 -21.93 29.17
C THR A 235 -18.82 -20.65 29.96
N GLN A 236 -19.29 -20.57 31.20
CA GLN A 236 -18.86 -19.50 32.10
C GLN A 236 -17.34 -19.56 32.30
N GLY A 237 -16.66 -18.43 32.14
CA GLY A 237 -15.23 -18.33 32.36
C GLY A 237 -14.50 -17.57 31.27
N GLU A 238 -13.18 -17.66 31.32
CA GLU A 238 -12.29 -17.09 30.32
C GLU A 238 -12.25 -17.98 29.08
N HIS A 239 -12.28 -17.33 27.92
CA HIS A 239 -12.07 -17.95 26.62
C HIS A 239 -11.02 -17.17 25.82
N THR A 240 -10.25 -17.87 25.00
CA THR A 240 -9.20 -17.28 24.15
C THR A 240 -9.31 -17.81 22.72
N VAL A 241 -9.39 -16.91 21.74
CA VAL A 241 -9.24 -17.26 20.33
C VAL A 241 -7.83 -16.92 19.87
N GLN A 242 -7.18 -17.84 19.16
CA GLN A 242 -5.86 -17.66 18.57
C GLN A 242 -5.97 -17.94 17.07
N CYS A 243 -5.57 -16.99 16.22
CA CYS A 243 -5.61 -17.14 14.77
C CYS A 243 -4.23 -16.89 14.17
N ASN A 244 -3.80 -17.78 13.27
CA ASN A 244 -2.48 -17.77 12.68
C ASN A 244 -2.57 -17.97 11.17
N ALA A 245 -2.05 -17.02 10.40
CA ALA A 245 -1.77 -17.20 8.99
C ALA A 245 -0.38 -17.85 8.78
N PRO A 246 -0.14 -18.61 7.70
CA PRO A 246 1.16 -19.22 7.45
C PRO A 246 2.22 -18.15 7.24
N GLY A 247 3.29 -18.18 8.05
CA GLY A 247 4.35 -17.17 7.99
C GLY A 247 4.02 -15.84 8.71
N ASP A 248 2.92 -15.80 9.47
CA ASP A 248 2.59 -14.66 10.32
C ASP A 248 3.56 -14.55 11.52
N PRO A 249 4.34 -13.47 11.64
CA PRO A 249 5.29 -13.30 12.74
C PRO A 249 4.62 -12.89 14.05
N SER A 250 3.36 -12.44 14.02
CA SER A 250 2.61 -11.98 15.19
C SER A 250 1.16 -12.50 15.15
N PRO A 251 0.95 -13.79 15.43
CA PRO A 251 -0.37 -14.40 15.41
C PRO A 251 -1.37 -13.67 16.31
N LEU A 252 -2.62 -13.57 15.87
CA LEU A 252 -3.69 -12.93 16.63
C LEU A 252 -4.03 -13.76 17.87
N VAL A 253 -4.11 -13.10 19.03
CA VAL A 253 -4.60 -13.68 20.30
C VAL A 253 -5.61 -12.73 20.92
N TYR A 254 -6.82 -13.21 21.21
CA TYR A 254 -7.87 -12.44 21.87
C TYR A 254 -8.56 -13.22 22.99
N THR A 255 -8.57 -12.64 24.19
CA THR A 255 -9.16 -13.24 25.40
C THR A 255 -10.38 -12.44 25.87
N TRP A 256 -11.48 -13.14 26.15
CA TRP A 256 -12.72 -12.59 26.71
C TRP A 256 -13.26 -13.48 27.83
N PHE A 257 -14.26 -12.99 28.55
CA PHE A 257 -14.91 -13.67 29.65
C PHE A 257 -16.42 -13.77 29.41
N VAL A 258 -16.96 -14.97 29.62
CA VAL A 258 -18.41 -15.22 29.64
C VAL A 258 -18.84 -15.26 31.10
N ASP A 259 -19.64 -14.28 31.49
CA ASP A 259 -20.24 -14.15 32.81
C ASP A 259 -21.76 -14.34 32.74
N LEU A 260 -22.22 -15.53 33.13
CA LEU A 260 -23.64 -15.88 33.17
C LEU A 260 -24.23 -15.68 34.58
N GLN A 261 -23.45 -15.18 35.54
CA GLN A 261 -23.92 -14.96 36.90
C GLN A 261 -24.69 -13.64 36.95
N PRO A 262 -26.01 -13.67 37.22
CA PRO A 262 -26.73 -12.44 37.53
C PRO A 262 -26.21 -11.86 38.85
N PRO A 263 -26.22 -10.53 39.02
CA PRO A 263 -25.81 -9.92 40.28
C PRO A 263 -26.73 -10.37 41.42
N GLU A 264 -26.14 -10.77 42.55
CA GLU A 264 -26.91 -11.01 43.78
C GLU A 264 -27.24 -9.68 44.45
N VAL A 265 -28.53 -9.45 44.74
CA VAL A 265 -29.00 -8.28 45.48
C VAL A 265 -29.75 -8.75 46.71
N SER A 266 -29.24 -8.38 47.89
CA SER A 266 -29.94 -8.58 49.17
C SER A 266 -30.27 -7.23 49.80
N ILE A 267 -31.51 -7.05 50.23
CA ILE A 267 -31.93 -5.86 50.99
C ILE A 267 -31.53 -6.09 52.45
N VAL A 268 -30.56 -5.31 52.93
CA VAL A 268 -29.99 -5.44 54.29
C VAL A 268 -30.81 -4.67 55.32
N ASP A 269 -31.53 -3.62 54.89
CA ASP A 269 -32.46 -2.88 55.71
C ASP A 269 -33.54 -2.22 54.84
N GLY A 270 -34.73 -2.04 55.40
CA GLY A 270 -35.88 -1.42 54.74
C GLY A 270 -36.62 -0.51 55.72
N PRO A 271 -37.45 0.41 55.26
CA PRO A 271 -38.15 1.32 56.15
C PRO A 271 -38.96 0.55 57.19
N THR A 272 -38.67 0.77 58.48
CA THR A 272 -39.49 0.22 59.55
C THR A 272 -40.89 0.78 59.44
N ARG A 273 -41.90 -0.07 59.26
CA ARG A 273 -43.31 0.35 59.35
C ARG A 273 -43.57 0.89 60.76
N THR A 274 -43.68 2.20 60.88
CA THR A 274 -44.32 2.81 62.05
C THR A 274 -45.84 2.62 61.94
N PRO A 275 -46.57 2.46 63.07
CA PRO A 275 -48.03 2.26 63.03
C PRO A 275 -48.85 3.40 62.41
N ASP A 276 -48.25 4.55 62.10
CA ASP A 276 -48.93 5.72 61.53
C ASP A 276 -48.14 6.27 60.33
N GLY A 277 -48.33 5.65 59.16
CA GLY A 277 -48.37 6.25 57.80
C GLY A 277 -47.40 7.33 57.31
N ALA A 278 -46.40 7.79 58.05
CA ALA A 278 -45.50 8.87 57.65
C ALA A 278 -44.07 8.34 57.47
N VAL A 279 -43.60 8.36 56.22
CA VAL A 279 -42.20 8.07 55.87
C VAL A 279 -41.37 9.31 56.21
N VAL A 280 -40.38 9.16 57.09
CA VAL A 280 -39.35 10.17 57.33
C VAL A 280 -38.10 9.72 56.59
N VAL A 281 -37.65 10.51 55.61
CA VAL A 281 -36.33 10.33 54.98
C VAL A 281 -35.36 11.19 55.78
N ALA A 282 -34.33 10.56 56.35
CA ALA A 282 -33.20 11.24 56.98
C ALA A 282 -32.14 11.59 55.94
#